data_AF-A0A7K1AVX1-F1
#
_entry.id   AF-A0A7K1AVX1-F1
#
_cell.length_a   1.000
_cell.length_b   1.000
_cell.length_c   1.000
_cell.angle_alpha   90.00
_cell.angle_beta   90.00
_cell.angle_gamma   90.00
#
_symmetry.space_group_name_H-M   'P 1'
#
loop_
_entity.id
_entity.type
_entity.pdbx_description
1 polymer ?
#
loop_
_entity_poly.entity_id
_entity_poly.type
_entity_poly.pdbx_seq_one_letter_code
_entity_poly.pdbx_strand_id
1 'polypeptide(L)'
;MALVLTVNSAQWNRHVNALAATIDGLVPVVKGNGYGFSRDWLAEKASKLAPVMAVGTVHEVPSVPSNYTAVVLTPALDVPSELRHDAVLTIGSTTHIDAAVRSNGRTPRQVLVKIRSSMNRYGVPADEANTLIQLCNSRGLQVVGVSIHPPLVGTSQDHASEITSLLSTISDAMPAWVSHISPSDFSILQNQQSQRSWFLRLGTSLWHGDKSALKLTADVLDVVAVKKGQIVGYHGATIPDDGKMLMIGCGSAHGVTPLSDGRSPFHFSQQRLHLIEAPHMHTSLCFVPHGAPTPVIGDDVDVQRPLISTLVDRINWV
;
A
#
# COMPACT_ATOMS: atom_id res chain seq x y z
N MET A 1 7.54 14.73 -21.10
CA MET A 1 7.95 13.60 -20.25
C MET A 1 7.02 13.56 -19.05
N ALA A 2 6.15 12.56 -18.97
CA ALA A 2 5.38 12.31 -17.76
C ALA A 2 4.89 10.85 -17.68
N LEU A 3 5.14 10.19 -16.56
CA LEU A 3 4.34 9.04 -16.13
C LEU A 3 3.07 9.56 -15.44
N VAL A 4 1.91 9.22 -15.99
CA VAL A 4 0.60 9.77 -15.58
C VAL A 4 -0.31 8.67 -15.09
N LEU A 5 -0.88 8.84 -13.89
CA LEU A 5 -2.02 8.05 -13.43
C LEU A 5 -3.31 8.79 -13.78
N THR A 6 -4.05 8.30 -14.77
CA THR A 6 -5.42 8.76 -15.05
C THR A 6 -6.41 7.98 -14.19
N VAL A 7 -7.31 8.70 -13.53
CA VAL A 7 -8.31 8.15 -12.62
C VAL A 7 -9.70 8.59 -13.08
N ASN A 8 -10.58 7.63 -13.36
CA ASN A 8 -12.01 7.90 -13.52
C ASN A 8 -12.59 8.22 -12.14
N SER A 9 -12.76 9.51 -11.88
CA SER A 9 -13.10 10.06 -10.56
C SER A 9 -14.45 9.56 -10.09
N ALA A 10 -15.44 9.52 -10.99
CA ALA A 10 -16.79 9.08 -10.67
C ALA A 10 -16.80 7.59 -10.29
N GLN A 11 -16.12 6.75 -11.06
CA GLN A 11 -16.04 5.32 -10.80
C GLN A 11 -15.26 5.00 -9.53
N TRP A 12 -14.10 5.65 -9.34
CA TRP A 12 -13.28 5.48 -8.15
C TRP A 12 -14.03 5.91 -6.88
N ASN A 13 -14.68 7.07 -6.88
CA ASN A 13 -15.46 7.53 -5.73
C ASN A 13 -16.65 6.62 -5.43
N ARG A 14 -17.35 6.09 -6.45
CA ARG A 14 -18.43 5.12 -6.25
C ARG A 14 -17.93 3.87 -5.54
N HIS A 15 -16.81 3.31 -6.00
CA HIS A 15 -16.18 2.14 -5.37
C HIS A 15 -15.83 2.40 -3.91
N VAL A 16 -15.06 3.46 -3.65
CA VAL A 16 -14.59 3.82 -2.30
C VAL A 16 -15.76 4.03 -1.34
N ASN A 17 -16.74 4.84 -1.74
CA ASN A 17 -17.89 5.17 -0.88
C ASN A 17 -18.78 3.96 -0.64
N ALA A 18 -19.05 3.16 -1.67
CA ALA A 18 -19.88 1.96 -1.53
C ALA A 18 -19.23 0.94 -0.58
N LEU A 19 -17.91 0.72 -0.69
CA LEU A 19 -17.20 -0.19 0.20
C LEU A 19 -17.07 0.37 1.62
N ALA A 20 -16.80 1.67 1.78
CA ALA A 20 -16.70 2.27 3.10
C ALA A 20 -18.04 2.22 3.87
N ALA A 21 -19.17 2.41 3.17
CA ALA A 21 -20.50 2.39 3.78
C ALA A 21 -20.94 1.01 4.31
N THR A 22 -20.26 -0.09 3.92
CA THR A 22 -20.59 -1.44 4.42
C THR A 22 -19.82 -1.84 5.67
N ILE A 23 -18.91 -0.99 6.16
CA ILE A 23 -17.94 -1.36 7.20
C ILE A 23 -18.07 -0.40 8.38
N ASP A 24 -18.71 -0.87 9.46
CA ASP A 24 -18.61 -0.22 10.76
C ASP A 24 -17.22 -0.50 11.38
N GLY A 25 -16.52 0.54 11.83
CA GLY A 25 -15.13 0.42 12.30
C GLY A 25 -14.08 0.39 11.18
N LEU A 26 -14.35 1.00 10.02
CA LEU A 26 -13.35 1.13 8.95
C LEU A 26 -12.11 1.92 9.42
N VAL A 27 -10.92 1.40 9.08
CA VAL A 27 -9.64 2.09 9.24
C VAL A 27 -8.93 2.12 7.88
N PRO A 28 -9.01 3.23 7.14
CA PRO A 28 -8.34 3.36 5.86
C PRO A 28 -6.82 3.34 6.05
N VAL A 29 -6.13 2.51 5.26
CA VAL A 29 -4.66 2.41 5.26
C VAL A 29 -4.12 3.34 4.18
N VAL A 30 -3.31 4.33 4.55
CA VAL A 30 -2.75 5.35 3.64
C VAL A 30 -1.22 5.28 3.55
N LYS A 31 -0.62 4.18 3.99
CA LYS A 31 0.83 3.98 4.10
C LYS A 31 1.63 4.16 2.80
N GLY A 32 2.95 4.31 2.93
CA GLY A 32 3.88 4.35 1.80
C GLY A 32 3.65 5.58 0.93
N ASN A 33 3.52 5.41 -0.38
CA ASN A 33 3.24 6.48 -1.35
C ASN A 33 1.74 6.85 -1.46
N GLY A 34 0.91 6.45 -0.49
CA GLY A 34 -0.54 6.63 -0.57
C GLY A 34 -1.15 5.82 -1.70
N TYR A 35 -0.70 4.57 -1.89
CA TYR A 35 -1.22 3.67 -2.93
C TYR A 35 -1.12 4.26 -4.36
N GLY A 36 -0.11 5.11 -4.60
CA GLY A 36 0.09 5.82 -5.87
C GLY A 36 -0.65 7.14 -6.00
N PHE A 37 -1.41 7.56 -4.99
CA PHE A 37 -2.20 8.80 -5.01
C PHE A 37 -1.53 9.99 -4.31
N SER A 38 -0.30 9.84 -3.83
CA SER A 38 0.31 10.66 -2.77
C SER A 38 -0.33 10.41 -1.40
N ARG A 39 0.52 10.28 -0.37
CA ARG A 39 0.07 9.97 0.98
C ARG A 39 -0.76 11.10 1.60
N ASP A 40 -0.31 12.35 1.44
CA ASP A 40 -1.00 13.50 2.03
C ASP A 40 -2.40 13.69 1.41
N TRP A 41 -2.48 13.59 0.08
CA TRP A 41 -3.75 13.67 -0.63
C TRP A 41 -4.69 12.52 -0.23
N LEU A 42 -4.18 11.29 -0.15
CA LEU A 42 -5.00 10.15 0.22
C LEU A 42 -5.47 10.22 1.69
N ALA A 43 -4.63 10.73 2.60
CA ALA A 43 -5.01 10.96 3.99
C ALA A 43 -6.13 11.99 4.11
N GLU A 44 -6.09 13.09 3.35
CA GLU A 44 -7.19 14.05 3.29
C GLU A 44 -8.49 13.40 2.81
N LYS A 45 -8.44 12.52 1.80
CA LYS A 45 -9.62 11.77 1.35
C LYS A 45 -10.12 10.78 2.40
N ALA A 46 -9.22 10.01 3.02
CA ALA A 46 -9.55 9.05 4.05
C ALA A 46 -10.18 9.70 5.30
N SER A 47 -9.80 10.94 5.61
CA SER A 47 -10.36 11.72 6.71
C SER A 47 -11.88 11.96 6.60
N LYS A 48 -12.44 11.85 5.40
CA LYS A 48 -13.89 11.96 5.14
C LYS A 48 -14.63 10.64 5.34
N LEU A 49 -13.89 9.54 5.52
CA LEU A 49 -14.44 8.18 5.64
C LEU A 49 -14.39 7.68 7.09
N ALA A 50 -13.33 8.01 7.84
CA ALA A 50 -13.13 7.49 9.18
C ALA A 50 -12.32 8.46 10.07
N PRO A 51 -12.53 8.44 11.41
CA PRO A 51 -11.78 9.25 12.36
C PRO A 51 -10.35 8.73 12.62
N VAL A 52 -10.05 7.50 12.16
CA VAL A 52 -8.74 6.85 12.36
C VAL A 52 -8.18 6.37 11.04
N MET A 53 -6.89 6.59 10.83
CA MET A 53 -6.16 6.17 9.64
C MET A 53 -4.90 5.39 10.00
N ALA A 54 -4.55 4.40 9.19
CA ALA A 54 -3.36 3.59 9.40
C ALA A 54 -2.22 3.97 8.44
N VAL A 55 -1.03 4.16 9.00
CA VAL A 55 0.21 4.46 8.27
C VAL A 55 1.28 3.40 8.52
N GLY A 56 2.27 3.32 7.64
CA GLY A 56 3.27 2.26 7.64
C GLY A 56 4.30 2.42 8.76
N THR A 57 4.81 3.63 8.96
CA THR A 57 5.87 3.93 9.93
C THR A 57 5.61 5.24 10.67
N VAL A 58 6.36 5.50 11.74
CA VAL A 58 6.28 6.75 12.50
C VAL A 58 6.57 7.99 11.66
N HIS A 59 7.39 7.89 10.61
CA HIS A 59 7.71 8.99 9.70
C HIS A 59 6.56 9.36 8.75
N GLU A 60 5.52 8.53 8.71
CA GLU A 60 4.35 8.76 7.87
C GLU A 60 3.20 9.44 8.63
N VAL A 61 3.30 9.52 9.96
CA VAL A 61 2.31 10.16 10.82
C VAL A 61 2.05 11.63 10.48
N PRO A 62 3.04 12.45 10.09
CA PRO A 62 2.80 13.85 9.71
C PRO A 62 1.79 14.03 8.56
N SER A 63 1.58 13.02 7.71
CA SER A 63 0.59 13.05 6.65
C SER A 63 -0.85 12.90 7.15
N VAL A 64 -1.06 12.40 8.37
CA VAL A 64 -2.40 12.26 8.96
C VAL A 64 -2.81 13.58 9.59
N PRO A 65 -3.96 14.18 9.21
CA PRO A 65 -4.36 15.49 9.75
C PRO A 65 -4.50 15.48 11.28
N SER A 66 -4.23 16.63 11.91
CA SER A 66 -4.07 16.77 13.37
C SER A 66 -5.33 16.47 14.19
N ASN A 67 -6.52 16.49 13.59
CA ASN A 67 -7.79 16.15 14.23
C ASN A 67 -8.17 14.67 14.10
N TYR A 68 -7.33 13.85 13.47
CA TYR A 68 -7.56 12.42 13.27
C TYR A 68 -6.46 11.59 13.93
N THR A 69 -6.81 10.38 14.36
CA THR A 69 -5.85 9.47 15.00
C THR A 69 -5.05 8.73 13.94
N ALA A 70 -3.72 8.74 14.09
CA ALA A 70 -2.81 7.94 13.28
C ALA A 70 -2.47 6.63 13.99
N VAL A 71 -2.61 5.49 13.29
CA VAL A 71 -2.18 4.17 13.78
C VAL A 71 -0.97 3.70 12.97
N VAL A 72 0.15 3.49 13.64
CA VAL A 72 1.40 3.05 12.99
C VAL A 72 1.43 1.52 12.93
N LEU A 73 1.47 0.94 11.73
CA LEU A 73 1.35 -0.50 11.48
C LEU A 73 2.62 -1.32 11.76
N THR A 74 3.78 -0.66 11.76
CA THR A 74 5.09 -1.30 11.96
C THR A 74 5.65 -0.86 13.32
N PRO A 75 6.16 -1.79 14.15
CA PRO A 75 6.87 -1.40 15.36
C PRO A 75 8.05 -0.47 15.06
N ALA A 76 8.28 0.49 15.96
CA ALA A 76 9.38 1.43 15.86
C ALA A 76 10.33 1.27 17.06
N LEU A 77 11.63 1.15 16.79
CA LEU A 77 12.67 1.12 17.82
C LEU A 77 13.23 2.51 18.13
N ASP A 78 13.18 3.38 17.13
CA ASP A 78 13.46 4.80 17.22
C ASP A 78 12.16 5.56 16.98
N VAL A 79 11.67 6.23 18.03
CA VAL A 79 10.42 6.99 17.99
C VAL A 79 10.79 8.46 18.02
N PRO A 80 10.51 9.23 16.95
CA PRO A 80 10.89 10.64 16.86
C PRO A 80 10.31 11.46 18.02
N SER A 81 11.11 12.39 18.54
CA SER A 81 10.73 13.23 19.69
C SER A 81 9.53 14.13 19.42
N GLU A 82 9.39 14.55 18.18
CA GLU A 82 8.35 15.41 17.62
C GLU A 82 7.10 14.62 17.21
N LEU A 83 7.12 13.29 17.31
CA LEU A 83 5.95 12.47 16.98
C LEU A 83 4.80 12.82 17.91
N ARG A 84 3.71 13.32 17.31
CA ARG A 84 2.46 13.66 18.02
C ARG A 84 2.05 12.54 18.97
N HIS A 85 1.66 12.93 20.18
CA HIS A 85 1.55 12.00 21.31
C HIS A 85 0.37 11.03 21.18
N ASP A 86 -0.67 11.46 20.47
CA ASP A 86 -1.88 10.69 20.19
C ASP A 86 -1.73 9.66 19.06
N ALA A 87 -0.57 9.58 18.39
CA ALA A 87 -0.28 8.50 17.46
C ALA A 87 -0.20 7.16 18.19
N VAL A 88 -0.97 6.18 17.70
CA VAL A 88 -1.03 4.83 18.28
C VAL A 88 0.09 3.97 17.71
N LEU A 89 0.99 3.50 18.57
CA LEU A 89 2.15 2.68 18.17
C LEU A 89 1.84 1.18 18.20
N THR A 90 2.48 0.40 17.33
CA THR A 90 2.37 -1.07 17.36
C THR A 90 3.45 -1.68 18.26
N ILE A 91 3.05 -2.51 19.22
CA ILE A 91 3.91 -3.24 20.14
C ILE A 91 3.80 -4.74 19.84
N GLY A 92 4.91 -5.45 19.92
CA GLY A 92 4.94 -6.89 19.65
C GLY A 92 6.07 -7.63 20.37
N SER A 93 6.80 -6.93 21.23
CA SER A 93 7.90 -7.42 22.06
C SER A 93 8.18 -6.41 23.16
N THR A 94 8.97 -6.81 24.16
CA THR A 94 9.46 -5.92 25.23
C THR A 94 10.34 -4.80 24.71
N THR A 95 11.15 -5.04 23.68
CA THR A 95 11.98 -4.01 23.04
C THR A 95 11.14 -2.88 22.46
N HIS A 96 9.96 -3.20 21.89
CA HIS A 96 9.04 -2.18 21.39
C HIS A 96 8.44 -1.35 22.55
N ILE A 97 8.17 -1.97 23.71
CA ILE A 97 7.73 -1.25 24.92
C ILE A 97 8.81 -0.25 25.34
N ASP A 98 10.06 -0.68 25.44
CA ASP A 98 11.13 0.21 25.88
C ASP A 98 11.30 1.43 24.94
N ALA A 99 11.14 1.24 23.62
CA ALA A 99 11.14 2.34 22.66
C ALA A 99 9.95 3.30 22.84
N ALA A 100 8.74 2.78 23.02
CA ALA A 100 7.56 3.59 23.26
C ALA A 100 7.62 4.35 24.60
N VAL A 101 8.19 3.73 25.65
CA VAL A 101 8.37 4.35 26.97
C VAL A 101 9.39 5.47 26.92
N ARG A 102 10.53 5.30 26.21
CA ARG A 102 11.54 6.36 26.07
C ARG A 102 11.01 7.63 25.42
N SER A 103 10.02 7.49 24.53
CA SER A 103 9.36 8.61 23.87
C SER A 103 8.11 9.10 24.62
N ASN A 104 7.78 8.53 25.78
CA ASN A 104 6.58 8.87 26.53
C ASN A 104 6.71 10.26 27.17
N GLY A 105 5.60 10.99 27.18
CA GLY A 105 5.50 12.35 27.73
C GLY A 105 4.74 12.38 29.06
N ARG A 106 4.12 13.52 29.36
CA ARG A 106 3.24 13.66 30.54
C ARG A 106 1.98 12.80 30.45
N THR A 107 1.52 12.52 29.25
CA THR A 107 0.39 11.63 28.95
C THR A 107 0.93 10.23 28.58
N PRO A 108 0.24 9.13 28.93
CA PRO A 108 0.59 7.79 28.47
C PRO A 108 0.39 7.61 26.96
N ARG A 109 1.40 7.14 26.21
CA ARG A 109 1.24 6.83 24.78
C ARG A 109 0.27 5.68 24.57
N GLN A 110 -0.58 5.82 23.56
CA GLN A 110 -1.51 4.78 23.13
C GLN A 110 -0.79 3.73 22.28
N VAL A 111 -1.09 2.45 22.51
CA VAL A 111 -0.47 1.33 21.81
C VAL A 111 -1.46 0.23 21.43
N LEU A 112 -1.19 -0.43 20.30
CA LEU A 112 -1.82 -1.70 19.91
C LEU A 112 -0.84 -2.84 20.15
N VAL A 113 -1.27 -3.86 20.90
CA VAL A 113 -0.51 -5.10 21.02
C VAL A 113 -0.79 -5.99 19.82
N LYS A 114 0.23 -6.24 19.00
CA LYS A 114 0.14 -7.09 17.83
C LYS A 114 0.35 -8.55 18.19
N ILE A 115 -0.69 -9.35 18.00
CA ILE A 115 -0.64 -10.80 18.15
C ILE A 115 -0.13 -11.42 16.84
N ARG A 116 0.81 -12.36 16.95
CA ARG A 116 1.42 -13.03 15.80
C ARG A 116 0.42 -14.01 15.18
N SER A 117 0.07 -13.76 13.93
CA SER A 117 -0.66 -14.69 13.06
C SER A 117 0.31 -15.65 12.35
N SER A 118 -0.26 -16.58 11.58
CA SER A 118 0.38 -17.46 10.61
C SER A 118 1.20 -16.72 9.54
N MET A 119 1.02 -15.40 9.39
CA MET A 119 1.91 -14.55 8.58
C MET A 119 3.35 -14.56 9.12
N ASN A 120 3.55 -14.84 10.41
CA ASN A 120 4.85 -14.99 11.06
C ASN A 120 5.83 -13.82 10.84
N ARG A 121 5.31 -12.59 10.70
CA ARG A 121 6.13 -11.39 10.46
C ARG A 121 6.50 -10.62 11.74
N TYR A 122 5.51 -10.00 12.37
CA TYR A 122 5.67 -9.26 13.63
C TYR A 122 4.54 -9.63 14.58
N GLY A 123 4.81 -9.52 15.88
CA GLY A 123 3.83 -9.71 16.95
C GLY A 123 4.33 -10.66 18.02
N VAL A 124 3.65 -10.65 19.15
CA VAL A 124 3.86 -11.55 20.29
C VAL A 124 3.12 -12.88 20.06
N PRO A 125 3.63 -14.04 20.53
CA PRO A 125 2.85 -15.27 20.59
C PRO A 125 1.49 -15.07 21.29
N ALA A 126 0.47 -15.82 20.89
CA ALA A 126 -0.89 -15.64 21.41
C ALA A 126 -1.01 -15.96 22.91
N ASP A 127 -0.28 -16.97 23.39
CA ASP A 127 -0.18 -17.37 24.79
C ASP A 127 0.56 -16.35 25.68
N GLU A 128 1.44 -15.54 25.09
CA GLU A 128 2.16 -14.45 25.77
C GLU A 128 1.44 -13.08 25.68
N ALA A 129 0.38 -12.97 24.89
CA ALA A 129 -0.25 -11.69 24.59
C ALA A 129 -0.79 -10.94 25.83
N ASN A 130 -1.45 -11.65 26.75
CA ASN A 130 -1.96 -11.06 27.99
C ASN A 130 -0.83 -10.55 28.89
N THR A 131 0.28 -11.28 28.97
CA THR A 131 1.48 -10.85 29.71
C THR A 131 2.06 -9.57 29.12
N LEU A 132 2.14 -9.47 27.79
CA LEU A 132 2.64 -8.26 27.14
C LEU A 132 1.69 -7.06 27.31
N ILE A 133 0.37 -7.28 27.27
CA ILE A 133 -0.64 -6.25 27.55
C ILE A 133 -0.45 -5.70 28.98
N GLN A 134 -0.34 -6.57 29.97
CA GLN A 134 -0.11 -6.18 31.37
C GLN A 134 1.20 -5.40 31.53
N LEU A 135 2.26 -5.83 30.85
CA LEU A 135 3.56 -5.16 30.87
C LEU A 135 3.51 -3.77 30.21
N CYS A 136 2.75 -3.59 29.12
CA CYS A 136 2.55 -2.26 28.53
C CYS A 136 1.93 -1.30 29.56
N ASN A 137 0.85 -1.74 30.22
CA ASN A 137 0.13 -0.93 31.20
C ASN A 137 0.99 -0.60 32.42
N SER A 138 1.73 -1.57 32.97
CA SER A 138 2.61 -1.34 34.13
C SER A 138 3.79 -0.42 33.82
N ARG A 139 4.18 -0.29 32.55
CA ARG A 139 5.24 0.60 32.07
C ARG A 139 4.73 1.98 31.63
N GLY A 140 3.46 2.30 31.91
CA GLY A 140 2.89 3.62 31.65
C GLY A 140 2.50 3.85 30.19
N LEU A 141 2.24 2.78 29.43
CA LEU A 141 1.59 2.84 28.13
C LEU A 141 0.09 2.55 28.28
N GLN A 142 -0.73 3.06 27.38
CA GLN A 142 -2.16 2.77 27.33
C GLN A 142 -2.44 1.79 26.20
N VAL A 143 -2.77 0.54 26.52
CA VAL A 143 -3.21 -0.44 25.50
C VAL A 143 -4.64 -0.10 25.06
N VAL A 144 -4.81 0.24 23.78
CA VAL A 144 -6.11 0.60 23.19
C VAL A 144 -6.74 -0.50 22.35
N GLY A 145 -6.08 -1.66 22.28
CA GLY A 145 -6.56 -2.82 21.54
C GLY A 145 -5.45 -3.81 21.22
N VAL A 146 -5.86 -4.91 20.61
CA VAL A 146 -4.98 -5.88 19.97
C VAL A 146 -5.11 -5.82 18.47
N SER A 147 -4.04 -6.16 17.74
CA SER A 147 -4.06 -6.23 16.28
C SER A 147 -3.61 -7.59 15.77
N ILE A 148 -4.32 -8.10 14.75
CA ILE A 148 -4.03 -9.36 14.06
C ILE A 148 -3.99 -9.08 12.56
N HIS A 149 -3.08 -9.72 11.84
CA HIS A 149 -2.90 -9.52 10.41
C HIS A 149 -2.56 -10.88 9.75
N PRO A 150 -3.58 -11.65 9.33
CA PRO A 150 -3.40 -12.90 8.60
C PRO A 150 -2.61 -12.70 7.29
N PRO A 151 -2.02 -13.76 6.70
CA PRO A 151 -1.39 -13.68 5.40
C PRO A 151 -2.41 -13.43 4.28
N LEU A 152 -1.93 -13.26 3.04
CA LEU A 152 -2.81 -13.15 1.87
C LEU A 152 -3.29 -14.51 1.34
N VAL A 153 -2.57 -15.58 1.67
CA VAL A 153 -2.91 -16.94 1.24
C VAL A 153 -3.98 -17.51 2.18
N GLY A 154 -4.95 -18.20 1.61
CA GLY A 154 -6.12 -18.71 2.33
C GLY A 154 -7.39 -17.98 1.92
N THR A 155 -8.53 -18.49 2.39
CA THR A 155 -9.83 -17.84 2.21
C THR A 155 -10.07 -16.82 3.32
N SER A 156 -11.04 -15.94 3.10
CA SER A 156 -11.45 -14.98 4.13
C SER A 156 -12.02 -15.68 5.38
N GLN A 157 -12.68 -16.83 5.22
CA GLN A 157 -13.18 -17.65 6.32
C GLN A 157 -12.05 -18.33 7.11
N ASP A 158 -10.97 -18.76 6.44
CA ASP A 158 -9.77 -19.26 7.11
C ASP A 158 -9.17 -18.16 8.01
N HIS A 159 -9.06 -16.95 7.48
CA HIS A 159 -8.57 -15.79 8.22
C HIS A 159 -9.48 -15.41 9.40
N ALA A 160 -10.81 -15.48 9.21
CA ALA A 160 -11.77 -15.24 10.29
C ALA A 160 -11.63 -16.28 11.42
N SER A 161 -11.45 -17.55 11.06
CA SER A 161 -11.25 -18.64 12.01
C SER A 161 -9.93 -18.48 12.80
N GLU A 162 -8.86 -18.09 12.11
CA GLU A 162 -7.58 -17.77 12.74
C GLU A 162 -7.70 -16.60 13.72
N ILE A 163 -8.35 -15.50 13.30
CA ILE A 163 -8.58 -14.33 14.17
C ILE A 163 -9.32 -14.74 15.44
N THR A 164 -10.41 -15.49 15.32
CA THR A 164 -11.18 -15.98 16.47
C THR A 164 -10.34 -16.84 17.40
N SER A 165 -9.53 -17.74 16.84
CA SER A 165 -8.61 -18.60 17.62
C SER A 165 -7.58 -17.78 18.40
N LEU A 166 -6.93 -16.82 17.75
CA LEU A 166 -5.92 -15.93 18.36
C LEU A 166 -6.49 -15.01 19.43
N LEU A 167 -7.79 -14.70 19.39
CA LEU A 167 -8.47 -13.87 20.38
C LEU A 167 -9.10 -14.67 21.53
N SER A 168 -9.04 -16.00 21.51
CA SER A 168 -9.74 -16.87 22.48
C SER A 168 -9.41 -16.59 23.95
N THR A 169 -8.20 -16.12 24.25
CA THR A 169 -7.74 -15.77 25.61
C THR A 169 -7.76 -14.28 25.90
N ILE A 170 -8.12 -13.43 24.93
CA ILE A 170 -8.15 -11.98 25.06
C ILE A 170 -9.56 -11.56 25.46
N SER A 171 -9.69 -10.79 26.55
CA SER A 171 -10.97 -10.23 26.99
C SER A 171 -11.73 -9.57 25.83
N ASP A 172 -13.04 -9.81 25.76
CA ASP A 172 -13.97 -9.22 24.81
C ASP A 172 -14.08 -7.69 24.94
N ALA A 173 -13.85 -7.14 26.14
CA ALA A 173 -13.75 -5.69 26.35
C ALA A 173 -12.56 -5.03 25.62
N MET A 174 -11.56 -5.80 25.19
CA MET A 174 -10.40 -5.28 24.47
C MET A 174 -10.73 -5.11 22.97
N PRO A 175 -10.58 -3.92 22.37
CA PRO A 175 -10.84 -3.76 20.94
C PRO A 175 -9.91 -4.60 20.05
N ALA A 176 -10.43 -5.13 18.94
CA ALA A 176 -9.65 -5.90 17.96
C ALA A 176 -9.55 -5.22 16.61
N TRP A 177 -8.31 -5.11 16.11
CA TRP A 177 -7.98 -4.49 14.84
C TRP A 177 -7.47 -5.55 13.86
N VAL A 178 -8.18 -5.78 12.76
CA VAL A 178 -7.92 -6.89 11.84
C VAL A 178 -7.64 -6.44 10.41
N SER A 179 -7.09 -7.34 9.60
CA SER A 179 -6.82 -7.17 8.17
C SER A 179 -7.09 -8.47 7.44
N HIS A 180 -7.09 -8.43 6.10
CA HIS A 180 -7.17 -9.61 5.23
C HIS A 180 -8.44 -10.46 5.42
N ILE A 181 -9.49 -9.88 5.97
CA ILE A 181 -10.83 -10.46 6.01
C ILE A 181 -11.75 -9.63 5.11
N SER A 182 -12.67 -10.30 4.43
CA SER A 182 -13.70 -9.66 3.61
C SER A 182 -14.66 -8.84 4.48
N PRO A 183 -15.27 -7.76 3.95
CA PRO A 183 -16.29 -7.00 4.70
C PRO A 183 -17.45 -7.87 5.20
N SER A 184 -17.89 -8.86 4.41
CA SER A 184 -18.99 -9.75 4.80
C SER A 184 -18.61 -10.66 5.96
N ASP A 185 -17.43 -11.28 5.92
CA ASP A 185 -16.98 -12.15 7.03
C ASP A 185 -16.61 -11.33 8.27
N PHE A 186 -16.11 -10.11 8.08
CA PHE A 186 -15.88 -9.16 9.17
C PHE A 186 -17.19 -8.80 9.89
N SER A 187 -18.26 -8.52 9.15
CA SER A 187 -19.58 -8.27 9.76
C SER A 187 -20.11 -9.50 10.51
N ILE A 188 -19.88 -10.71 9.99
CA ILE A 188 -20.21 -11.95 10.71
C ILE A 188 -19.43 -12.05 12.03
N LEU A 189 -18.11 -11.79 12.02
CA LEU A 189 -17.29 -11.76 13.24
C LEU A 189 -17.79 -10.72 14.25
N GLN A 190 -18.13 -9.52 13.80
CA GLN A 190 -18.68 -8.45 14.65
C GLN A 190 -19.97 -8.91 15.35
N ASN A 191 -20.87 -9.54 14.61
CA ASN A 191 -22.15 -10.03 15.15
C ASN A 191 -21.96 -11.19 16.13
N GLN A 192 -20.99 -12.08 15.89
CA GLN A 192 -20.68 -13.20 16.77
C GLN A 192 -20.00 -12.77 18.08
N GLN A 193 -19.27 -11.65 18.07
CA GLN A 193 -18.59 -11.09 19.25
C GLN A 193 -19.03 -9.63 19.49
N SER A 194 -20.34 -9.43 19.70
CA SER A 194 -20.96 -8.10 19.79
C SER A 194 -20.51 -7.24 20.98
N GLN A 195 -19.91 -7.84 22.01
CA GLN A 195 -19.32 -7.11 23.14
C GLN A 195 -17.99 -6.45 22.79
N ARG A 196 -17.31 -6.91 21.73
CA ARG A 196 -16.01 -6.43 21.32
C ARG A 196 -16.15 -5.29 20.31
N SER A 197 -15.40 -4.20 20.50
CA SER A 197 -15.23 -3.19 19.45
C SER A 197 -14.27 -3.68 18.38
N TRP A 198 -14.63 -3.49 17.11
CA TRP A 198 -13.90 -4.04 15.98
C TRP A 198 -13.47 -2.97 15.00
N PHE A 199 -12.26 -3.15 14.44
CA PHE A 199 -11.70 -2.25 13.45
C PHE A 199 -11.13 -3.02 12.26
N LEU A 200 -11.64 -2.74 11.05
CA LEU A 200 -11.16 -3.36 9.82
C LEU A 200 -10.22 -2.43 9.06
N ARG A 201 -8.95 -2.84 8.94
CA ARG A 201 -7.96 -2.07 8.18
C ARG A 201 -7.96 -2.45 6.72
N LEU A 202 -8.33 -1.51 5.84
CA LEU A 202 -8.36 -1.72 4.39
C LEU A 202 -7.43 -0.77 3.63
N GLY A 203 -6.70 -1.32 2.67
CA GLY A 203 -5.80 -0.60 1.77
C GLY A 203 -6.14 -0.87 0.31
N THR A 204 -5.49 -1.86 -0.30
CA THR A 204 -5.63 -2.14 -1.74
C THR A 204 -7.07 -2.36 -2.19
N SER A 205 -7.88 -3.11 -1.43
CA SER A 205 -9.29 -3.32 -1.77
C SER A 205 -10.11 -2.03 -1.71
N LEU A 206 -9.75 -1.10 -0.81
CA LEU A 206 -10.41 0.20 -0.71
C LEU A 206 -10.00 1.12 -1.87
N TRP A 207 -8.72 1.23 -2.17
CA TRP A 207 -8.21 2.25 -3.11
C TRP A 207 -8.08 1.78 -4.57
N HIS A 208 -7.90 0.48 -4.79
CA HIS A 208 -7.67 -0.14 -6.11
C HIS A 208 -8.69 -1.25 -6.42
N GLY A 209 -9.81 -1.33 -5.69
CA GLY A 209 -10.76 -2.43 -5.84
C GLY A 209 -11.42 -2.46 -7.22
N ASP A 210 -11.78 -1.30 -7.77
CA ASP A 210 -12.12 -1.16 -9.18
C ASP A 210 -10.90 -0.67 -9.99
N LYS A 211 -10.12 -1.63 -10.49
CA LYS A 211 -8.93 -1.33 -11.30
C LYS A 211 -9.25 -0.70 -12.65
N SER A 212 -10.48 -0.85 -13.16
CA SER A 212 -10.86 -0.25 -14.44
C SER A 212 -10.96 1.28 -14.38
N ALA A 213 -11.08 1.83 -13.17
CA ALA A 213 -11.02 3.26 -12.92
C ALA A 213 -9.59 3.84 -13.01
N LEU A 214 -8.55 3.02 -13.14
CA LEU A 214 -7.15 3.42 -13.02
C LEU A 214 -6.37 3.06 -14.28
N LYS A 215 -5.71 4.04 -14.89
CA LYS A 215 -4.88 3.84 -16.07
C LYS A 215 -3.54 4.55 -15.91
N LEU A 216 -2.45 3.81 -16.08
CA LEU A 216 -1.09 4.36 -16.01
C LEU A 216 -0.51 4.44 -17.43
N THR A 217 -0.11 5.64 -17.85
CA THR A 217 0.47 5.89 -19.18
C THR A 217 1.75 6.71 -19.12
N ALA A 218 2.59 6.60 -20.15
CA ALA A 218 3.77 7.44 -20.35
C ALA A 218 3.85 7.92 -21.80
N ASP A 219 4.44 9.09 -22.01
CA ASP A 219 4.58 9.69 -23.34
C ASP A 219 5.74 9.08 -24.14
N VAL A 220 5.56 9.00 -25.46
CA VAL A 220 6.64 8.71 -26.40
C VAL A 220 7.33 10.01 -26.77
N LEU A 221 8.59 10.16 -26.32
CA LEU A 221 9.38 11.38 -26.49
C LEU A 221 10.06 11.44 -27.85
N ASP A 222 10.50 10.29 -28.37
CA ASP A 222 11.18 10.19 -29.64
C ASP A 222 10.98 8.80 -30.27
N VAL A 223 11.11 8.76 -31.60
CA VAL A 223 10.99 7.56 -32.42
C VAL A 223 12.06 7.59 -33.50
N VAL A 224 13.00 6.64 -33.44
CA VAL A 224 14.10 6.55 -34.41
C VAL A 224 14.04 5.23 -35.17
N ALA A 225 14.34 5.27 -36.47
CA ALA A 225 14.48 4.06 -37.27
C ALA A 225 15.77 3.32 -36.87
N VAL A 226 15.70 1.99 -36.77
CA VAL A 226 16.83 1.13 -36.44
C VAL A 226 16.91 -0.05 -37.39
N LYS A 227 18.12 -0.57 -37.58
CA LYS A 227 18.41 -1.72 -38.43
C LYS A 227 18.84 -2.93 -37.61
N LYS A 228 18.52 -4.12 -38.10
CA LYS A 228 19.00 -5.37 -37.53
C LYS A 228 20.52 -5.34 -37.37
N GLY A 229 21.01 -5.72 -36.19
CA GLY A 229 22.44 -5.74 -35.87
C GLY A 229 23.01 -4.40 -35.38
N GLN A 230 22.24 -3.31 -35.43
CA GLN A 230 22.65 -2.03 -34.85
C GLN A 230 22.80 -2.15 -33.33
N ILE A 231 23.85 -1.54 -32.77
CA ILE A 231 24.08 -1.48 -31.32
C ILE A 231 23.51 -0.17 -30.77
N VAL A 232 22.69 -0.27 -29.72
CA VAL A 232 21.99 0.87 -29.11
C VAL A 232 22.00 0.80 -27.58
N GLY A 233 21.63 1.90 -26.93
CA GLY A 233 21.48 1.95 -25.48
C GLY A 233 22.81 1.98 -24.72
N TYR A 234 22.72 2.06 -23.40
CA TYR A 234 23.88 2.20 -22.52
C TYR A 234 24.68 0.89 -22.41
N HIS A 235 24.01 -0.26 -22.43
CA HIS A 235 24.65 -1.57 -22.33
C HIS A 235 25.00 -2.18 -23.69
N GLY A 236 24.80 -1.43 -24.78
CA GLY A 236 25.14 -1.87 -26.14
C GLY A 236 24.28 -3.07 -26.60
N ALA A 237 22.96 -2.96 -26.48
CA ALA A 237 22.03 -3.99 -26.94
C ALA A 237 21.99 -4.04 -28.48
N THR A 238 22.01 -5.26 -29.04
CA THR A 238 21.87 -5.49 -30.48
C THR A 238 20.40 -5.52 -30.89
N ILE A 239 20.03 -4.71 -31.88
CA ILE A 239 18.67 -4.69 -32.45
C ILE A 239 18.38 -6.00 -33.19
N PRO A 240 17.27 -6.71 -32.86
CA PRO A 240 17.00 -8.05 -33.38
C PRO A 240 16.47 -8.07 -34.82
N ASP A 241 15.81 -6.99 -35.27
CA ASP A 241 15.20 -6.87 -36.60
C ASP A 241 15.09 -5.40 -37.05
N ASP A 242 14.78 -5.17 -38.31
CA ASP A 242 14.50 -3.83 -38.82
C ASP A 242 13.20 -3.29 -38.21
N GLY A 243 13.22 -2.01 -37.79
CA GLY A 243 12.07 -1.43 -37.13
C GLY A 243 12.31 -0.04 -36.58
N LYS A 244 11.68 0.24 -35.45
CA LYS A 244 11.76 1.52 -34.74
C LYS A 244 12.17 1.30 -33.28
N MET A 245 13.00 2.18 -32.77
CA MET A 245 13.27 2.34 -31.36
C MET A 245 12.48 3.53 -30.82
N LEU A 246 11.85 3.34 -29.68
CA LEU A 246 11.02 4.30 -28.97
C LEU A 246 11.75 4.75 -27.70
N MET A 247 11.72 6.05 -27.43
CA MET A 247 12.16 6.64 -26.18
C MET A 247 10.93 7.01 -25.36
N ILE A 248 10.60 6.19 -24.36
CA ILE A 248 9.41 6.40 -23.50
C ILE A 248 9.82 7.22 -22.28
N GLY A 249 9.05 8.26 -21.97
CA GLY A 249 9.31 9.27 -20.95
C GLY A 249 9.07 8.83 -19.50
N CYS A 250 9.46 7.62 -19.15
CA CYS A 250 9.50 7.15 -17.76
C CYS A 250 10.56 6.08 -17.58
N GLY A 251 10.87 5.75 -16.33
CA GLY A 251 12.04 4.94 -16.01
C GLY A 251 12.13 4.50 -14.56
N SER A 252 13.32 4.02 -14.16
CA SER A 252 13.56 3.45 -12.84
C SER A 252 13.34 4.44 -11.69
N ALA A 253 13.51 5.75 -11.90
CA ALA A 253 13.16 6.77 -10.89
C ALA A 253 11.66 6.81 -10.56
N HIS A 254 10.82 6.30 -11.46
CA HIS A 254 9.37 6.20 -11.29
C HIS A 254 8.93 4.83 -10.76
N GLY A 255 9.87 3.91 -10.49
CA GLY A 255 9.56 2.52 -10.12
C GLY A 255 9.22 1.62 -11.32
N VAL A 256 9.53 2.07 -12.54
CA VAL A 256 9.38 1.26 -13.76
C VAL A 256 10.55 0.30 -13.85
N THR A 257 10.21 -0.99 -13.87
CA THR A 257 11.15 -2.10 -14.06
C THR A 257 10.52 -3.11 -15.01
N PRO A 258 11.30 -4.05 -15.57
CA PRO A 258 10.73 -5.25 -16.18
C PRO A 258 9.77 -5.95 -15.22
N LEU A 259 8.83 -6.70 -15.79
CA LEU A 259 7.99 -7.62 -15.03
C LEU A 259 8.85 -8.73 -14.41
N SER A 260 8.30 -9.47 -13.45
CA SER A 260 9.03 -10.52 -12.73
C SER A 260 9.58 -11.63 -13.63
N ASP A 261 9.01 -11.80 -14.83
CA ASP A 261 9.45 -12.73 -15.87
C ASP A 261 10.34 -12.07 -16.95
N GLY A 262 10.82 -10.86 -16.70
CA GLY A 262 11.69 -10.11 -17.60
C GLY A 262 10.97 -9.37 -18.74
N ARG A 263 9.65 -9.54 -18.90
CA ARG A 263 8.90 -8.85 -19.96
C ARG A 263 8.87 -7.34 -19.74
N SER A 264 8.81 -6.59 -20.84
CA SER A 264 8.59 -5.15 -20.86
C SER A 264 7.29 -4.76 -20.14
N PRO A 265 7.23 -3.69 -19.34
CA PRO A 265 5.98 -3.22 -18.75
C PRO A 265 5.09 -2.43 -19.73
N PHE A 266 5.57 -2.13 -20.94
CA PHE A 266 4.91 -1.20 -21.86
C PHE A 266 4.02 -1.89 -22.89
N HIS A 267 2.88 -1.29 -23.18
CA HIS A 267 2.00 -1.70 -24.27
C HIS A 267 1.57 -0.52 -25.14
N PHE A 268 1.34 -0.79 -26.40
CA PHE A 268 0.69 0.12 -27.34
C PHE A 268 -0.28 -0.68 -28.20
N SER A 269 -1.50 -0.18 -28.38
CA SER A 269 -2.55 -0.89 -29.15
C SER A 269 -2.74 -2.35 -28.70
N GLN A 270 -2.75 -2.58 -27.39
CA GLN A 270 -2.84 -3.91 -26.75
C GLN A 270 -1.67 -4.87 -27.06
N GLN A 271 -0.62 -4.40 -27.70
CA GLN A 271 0.59 -5.18 -27.98
C GLN A 271 1.73 -4.75 -27.07
N ARG A 272 2.48 -5.72 -26.54
CA ARG A 272 3.60 -5.44 -25.66
C ARG A 272 4.78 -4.93 -26.49
N LEU A 273 5.34 -3.79 -26.10
CA LEU A 273 6.55 -3.23 -26.71
C LEU A 273 7.76 -4.00 -26.19
N HIS A 274 8.78 -4.26 -27.02
CA HIS A 274 9.97 -5.00 -26.57
C HIS A 274 10.90 -4.06 -25.85
N LEU A 275 11.24 -4.35 -24.60
CA LEU A 275 12.24 -3.55 -23.90
C LEU A 275 13.63 -3.90 -24.44
N ILE A 276 14.43 -2.89 -24.80
CA ILE A 276 15.76 -3.08 -25.37
C ILE A 276 16.78 -3.43 -24.28
N GLU A 277 16.69 -2.74 -23.13
CA GLU A 277 17.51 -2.95 -21.94
C GLU A 277 16.74 -2.47 -20.70
N ALA A 278 17.27 -2.71 -19.50
CA ALA A 278 16.61 -2.26 -18.27
C ALA A 278 16.34 -0.73 -18.29
N PRO A 279 15.20 -0.25 -17.74
CA PRO A 279 14.86 1.17 -17.76
C PRO A 279 15.92 2.06 -17.09
N HIS A 280 16.31 3.15 -17.74
CA HIS A 280 17.12 4.22 -17.13
C HIS A 280 16.26 5.09 -16.22
N MET A 281 16.85 6.04 -15.49
CA MET A 281 16.12 6.83 -14.49
C MET A 281 14.85 7.49 -15.05
N HIS A 282 14.96 8.10 -16.22
CA HIS A 282 13.92 8.97 -16.80
C HIS A 282 13.44 8.51 -18.18
N THR A 283 14.08 7.51 -18.79
CA THR A 283 13.78 7.08 -20.15
C THR A 283 13.91 5.57 -20.27
N SER A 284 12.93 4.95 -20.93
CA SER A 284 12.96 3.53 -21.28
C SER A 284 13.07 3.38 -22.79
N LEU A 285 13.92 2.46 -23.24
CA LEU A 285 14.12 2.19 -24.66
C LEU A 285 13.33 0.95 -25.05
N CYS A 286 12.41 1.11 -26.00
CA CYS A 286 11.63 0.00 -26.55
C CYS A 286 11.87 -0.19 -28.05
N PHE A 287 11.79 -1.42 -28.52
CA PHE A 287 11.85 -1.79 -29.92
C PHE A 287 10.47 -2.22 -30.43
N VAL A 288 10.15 -1.80 -31.65
CA VAL A 288 8.96 -2.21 -32.40
C VAL A 288 9.41 -2.67 -33.79
N PRO A 289 9.13 -3.93 -34.19
CA PRO A 289 9.49 -4.43 -35.51
C PRO A 289 8.68 -3.74 -36.61
N HIS A 290 9.23 -3.71 -37.82
CA HIS A 290 8.54 -3.16 -38.98
C HIS A 290 7.17 -3.83 -39.19
N GLY A 291 6.14 -3.03 -39.54
CA GLY A 291 4.77 -3.51 -39.76
C GLY A 291 3.92 -3.67 -38.50
N ALA A 292 4.50 -3.61 -37.29
CA ALA A 292 3.72 -3.61 -36.05
C ALA A 292 3.13 -2.21 -35.75
N PRO A 293 1.98 -2.12 -35.04
CA PRO A 293 1.45 -0.87 -34.53
C PRO A 293 2.53 -0.12 -33.74
N THR A 294 2.87 1.08 -34.21
CA THR A 294 3.93 1.89 -33.62
C THR A 294 3.37 3.24 -33.21
N PRO A 295 3.56 3.68 -31.95
CA PRO A 295 3.19 5.03 -31.55
C PRO A 295 4.02 6.07 -32.30
N VAL A 296 3.50 7.28 -32.42
CA VAL A 296 4.24 8.46 -32.87
C VAL A 296 4.69 9.31 -31.68
N ILE A 297 5.58 10.27 -31.93
CA ILE A 297 6.00 11.23 -30.91
C ILE A 297 4.77 11.96 -30.36
N GLY A 298 4.65 12.00 -29.04
CA GLY A 298 3.51 12.61 -28.34
C GLY A 298 2.35 11.66 -28.04
N ASP A 299 2.33 10.44 -28.61
CA ASP A 299 1.38 9.41 -28.19
C ASP A 299 1.69 8.91 -26.77
N ASP A 300 0.67 8.38 -26.10
CA ASP A 300 0.80 7.66 -24.84
C ASP A 300 0.91 6.15 -25.06
N VAL A 301 1.75 5.50 -24.26
CA VAL A 301 1.81 4.05 -24.10
C VAL A 301 1.31 3.63 -22.72
N ASP A 302 0.66 2.47 -22.63
CA ASP A 302 0.21 1.92 -21.36
C ASP A 302 1.39 1.35 -20.56
N VAL A 303 1.40 1.56 -19.25
CA VAL A 303 2.46 1.12 -18.35
C VAL A 303 1.90 0.16 -17.29
N GLN A 304 2.40 -1.07 -17.27
CA GLN A 304 1.95 -2.09 -16.33
C GLN A 304 2.88 -2.14 -15.10
N ARG A 305 2.58 -1.36 -14.06
CA ARG A 305 3.32 -1.38 -12.78
C ARG A 305 2.38 -1.29 -11.56
N PRO A 306 2.71 -1.94 -10.42
CA PRO A 306 1.95 -1.77 -9.19
C PRO A 306 2.02 -0.33 -8.67
N LEU A 307 0.88 0.34 -8.48
CA LEU A 307 0.83 1.73 -8.04
C LEU A 307 1.46 1.96 -6.66
N ILE A 308 1.52 0.94 -5.81
CA ILE A 308 2.16 1.02 -4.47
C ILE A 308 3.68 1.22 -4.51
N SER A 309 4.31 1.01 -5.67
CA SER A 309 5.75 1.22 -5.89
C SER A 309 6.02 2.13 -7.08
N THR A 310 4.98 2.76 -7.65
CA THR A 310 5.11 3.69 -8.76
C THR A 310 5.03 5.12 -8.25
N LEU A 311 5.97 5.96 -8.68
CA LEU A 311 5.93 7.41 -8.45
C LEU A 311 5.56 8.08 -9.77
N VAL A 312 4.36 8.64 -9.84
CA VAL A 312 3.87 9.33 -11.04
C VAL A 312 4.20 10.82 -10.97
N ASP A 313 4.44 11.44 -12.12
CA ASP A 313 4.70 12.87 -12.22
C ASP A 313 3.43 13.68 -11.97
N ARG A 314 2.27 13.13 -12.35
CA ARG A 314 0.95 13.73 -12.09
C ARG A 314 -0.17 12.70 -12.07
N ILE A 315 -1.24 13.06 -11.39
CA ILE A 315 -2.51 12.32 -11.39
C ILE A 315 -3.52 13.16 -12.14
N ASN A 316 -4.17 12.56 -13.14
CA ASN A 316 -5.24 13.18 -13.92
C ASN A 316 -6.60 12.63 -13.49
N TRP A 317 -7.44 13.47 -12.89
CA TRP A 317 -8.78 13.12 -12.47
C TRP A 317 -9.76 13.47 -13.60
N VAL A 318 -10.36 12.44 -14.21
CA VAL A 318 -11.33 12.56 -15.32
C VAL A 318 -12.72 12.09 -14.91
#